data_AF-A0A259KCA8-F1
#
_entry.id   AF-A0A259KCA8-F1
#
_cell.length_a   1.000
_cell.length_b   1.000
_cell.length_c   1.000
_cell.angle_alpha   90.00
_cell.angle_beta   90.00
_cell.angle_gamma   90.00
#
_symmetry.space_group_name_H-M   'P 1'
#
loop_
_entity.id
_entity.type
_entity.pdbx_description
1 polymer ?
#
loop_
_entity_poly.entity_id
_entity_poly.type
_entity_poly.pdbx_seq_one_letter_code
_entity_poly.pdbx_strand_id
1 'polypeptide(L)'
;MAENGYITAAQAEAAKKSTIDVTPRPTGAQIFAAEYYAEEVRRQIYERYGETKLYEGGLSVRTSLNPKMQMIAKKALSDGLVRYDEQRGWRGPVNHIDISGDWGQRLSELKAYYDIPWKLAVVLDSGKDTARIGMQPPREKAGGVSSQRDLGLINLDGVKWARWTKGPDAYKAVSSVAQVLKPGDVIYVEPIAGKDGQYRLHQIPDVEGAMVVMEPLTGRVLALSGGFSYDESQFNRATQALRQPGSSFKPIVYSAALDNGYTPSTVVLDAPIEIDQGPGLGVWAPENYAKKFYGPQTLRFGLEQSRNVMTVRLAQDIGMPLVAEYAKKFGVYDDMLPVLSMALGAGETTLMRMVGAYAIMANGGRKVTPSLIDRIQDRYGHTIYRHDERECRGCDADSWHNQPEPTLIDRRPVVLDPMTAYQITSMMEGVVQRGTGTALKDLGRPVAGKSGTTNDEKDAWFVAFTPEVVVGVYLGYDKPKPMGKGSTGGVLSAPIVRDFMKTALAGRPAIPFRVPPGIKLVRINPKSGLRAGTGDNAILEAFKPGTAPPDSYSVIGASDAPLTVTPEADRAVRAGTGGLY
;
A
#
# COMPACT_ATOMS: atom_id res chain seq x y z
N MET A 1 -30.81 -39.35 -32.72
CA MET A 1 -31.65 -38.66 -33.73
C MET A 1 -31.79 -39.48 -35.01
N ALA A 2 -30.69 -39.92 -35.64
CA ALA A 2 -30.75 -40.71 -36.87
C ALA A 2 -31.44 -42.08 -36.72
N GLU A 3 -31.11 -42.85 -35.68
CA GLU A 3 -31.75 -44.14 -35.38
C GLU A 3 -33.25 -44.02 -35.10
N ASN A 4 -33.69 -42.86 -34.60
CA ASN A 4 -35.08 -42.55 -34.31
C ASN A 4 -35.78 -41.80 -35.45
N GLY A 5 -35.15 -41.67 -36.63
CA GLY A 5 -35.75 -41.07 -37.83
C GLY A 5 -35.89 -39.54 -37.85
N TYR A 6 -35.35 -38.81 -36.87
CA TYR A 6 -35.46 -37.34 -36.82
C TYR A 6 -34.51 -36.60 -37.78
N ILE A 7 -33.42 -37.25 -38.21
CA ILE A 7 -32.47 -36.74 -39.20
C ILE A 7 -32.01 -37.90 -40.09
N THR A 8 -31.56 -37.60 -41.31
CA THR A 8 -30.98 -38.62 -42.20
C THR A 8 -29.59 -39.04 -41.74
N ALA A 9 -29.12 -40.22 -42.16
CA ALA A 9 -27.76 -40.68 -41.90
C ALA A 9 -26.71 -39.69 -42.44
N ALA A 10 -26.97 -39.08 -43.61
CA ALA A 10 -26.10 -38.07 -44.19
C ALA A 10 -26.02 -36.79 -43.33
N GLN A 11 -27.16 -36.33 -42.78
CA GLN A 11 -27.20 -35.19 -41.85
C GLN A 11 -26.45 -35.50 -40.54
N ALA A 12 -26.57 -36.73 -40.03
CA ALA A 12 -25.86 -37.17 -38.83
C ALA A 12 -24.34 -37.18 -39.05
N GLU A 13 -23.88 -37.72 -40.18
CA GLU A 13 -22.45 -37.73 -40.52
C GLU A 13 -21.90 -36.32 -40.81
N ALA A 14 -22.68 -35.46 -41.46
CA ALA A 14 -22.32 -34.06 -41.65
C ALA A 14 -22.20 -33.31 -40.32
N ALA A 15 -23.15 -33.52 -39.39
CA ALA A 15 -23.12 -32.90 -38.06
C ALA A 15 -21.95 -33.41 -37.20
N LYS A 16 -21.64 -34.72 -37.22
CA LYS A 16 -20.48 -35.28 -36.50
C LYS A 16 -19.14 -34.71 -36.97
N LYS A 17 -19.03 -34.37 -38.26
CA LYS A 17 -17.83 -33.77 -38.87
C LYS A 17 -17.75 -32.25 -38.66
N SER A 18 -18.84 -31.61 -38.23
CA SER A 18 -18.84 -30.18 -37.97
C SER A 18 -18.11 -29.87 -36.66
N THR A 19 -17.33 -28.79 -36.65
CA THR A 19 -16.67 -28.30 -35.44
C THR A 19 -17.69 -27.61 -34.53
N ILE A 20 -17.60 -27.84 -33.23
CA ILE A 20 -18.43 -27.13 -32.25
C ILE A 20 -17.88 -25.71 -32.12
N ASP A 21 -18.52 -24.75 -32.79
CA ASP A 21 -18.24 -23.33 -32.58
C ASP A 21 -18.86 -22.85 -31.28
N VAL A 22 -18.06 -22.85 -30.22
CA VAL A 22 -18.42 -22.21 -28.96
C VAL A 22 -18.12 -20.72 -29.03
N THR A 23 -19.11 -19.91 -28.66
CA THR A 23 -18.87 -18.52 -28.24
C THR A 23 -18.82 -18.54 -26.72
N PRO A 24 -17.63 -18.69 -26.10
CA PRO A 24 -17.52 -18.65 -24.66
C PRO A 24 -18.07 -17.32 -24.18
N ARG A 25 -19.15 -17.38 -23.39
CA ARG A 25 -19.66 -16.21 -22.69
C ARG A 25 -18.76 -16.04 -21.46
N PRO A 26 -18.02 -14.93 -21.33
CA PRO A 26 -17.25 -14.68 -20.12
C PRO A 26 -18.23 -14.67 -18.94
N THR A 27 -18.04 -15.56 -17.96
CA THR A 27 -18.81 -15.55 -16.72
C THR A 27 -18.04 -14.73 -15.68
N GLY A 28 -18.73 -13.78 -15.04
CA GLY A 28 -18.14 -12.88 -14.03
C GLY A 28 -17.83 -11.46 -14.54
N ALA A 29 -17.55 -10.55 -13.59
CA ALA A 29 -17.14 -9.19 -13.90
C ALA A 29 -15.67 -9.18 -14.36
N GLN A 30 -15.42 -9.21 -15.66
CA GLN A 30 -14.08 -8.94 -16.19
C GLN A 30 -13.80 -7.44 -16.16
N ILE A 31 -13.46 -6.93 -14.98
CA ILE A 31 -12.81 -5.65 -14.92
C ILE A 31 -11.32 -5.91 -15.12
N PHE A 32 -10.84 -5.66 -16.33
CA PHE A 32 -9.45 -5.85 -16.73
C PHE A 32 -8.48 -5.38 -15.63
N ALA A 33 -7.64 -6.30 -15.13
CA ALA A 33 -6.60 -6.09 -14.11
C ALA A 33 -7.08 -5.69 -12.70
N ALA A 34 -8.33 -6.00 -12.35
CA ALA A 34 -8.92 -5.67 -11.05
C ALA A 34 -9.51 -6.89 -10.33
N GLU A 35 -8.92 -8.09 -10.50
CA GLU A 35 -9.44 -9.36 -9.98
C GLU A 35 -9.60 -9.34 -8.45
N TYR A 36 -8.56 -8.91 -7.72
CA TYR A 36 -8.63 -8.71 -6.27
C TYR A 36 -9.72 -7.73 -5.83
N TYR A 37 -9.92 -6.66 -6.61
CA TYR A 37 -10.94 -5.65 -6.32
C TYR A 37 -12.35 -6.22 -6.52
N ALA A 38 -12.57 -6.88 -7.65
CA ALA A 38 -13.86 -7.49 -8.00
C ALA A 38 -14.26 -8.57 -6.98
N GLU A 39 -13.31 -9.42 -6.59
CA GLU A 39 -13.56 -10.44 -5.58
C GLU A 39 -13.87 -9.84 -4.21
N GLU A 40 -13.16 -8.79 -3.79
CA GLU A 40 -13.46 -8.13 -2.52
C GLU A 40 -14.83 -7.42 -2.53
N VAL A 41 -15.24 -6.85 -3.66
CA VAL A 41 -16.61 -6.33 -3.85
C VAL A 41 -17.63 -7.46 -3.73
N ARG A 42 -17.38 -8.61 -4.37
CA ARG A 42 -18.26 -9.79 -4.28
C ARG A 42 -18.40 -10.25 -2.83
N ARG A 43 -17.28 -10.34 -2.08
CA ARG A 43 -17.27 -10.69 -0.64
C ARG A 43 -18.09 -9.70 0.19
N GLN A 44 -17.95 -8.39 -0.02
CA GLN A 44 -18.73 -7.38 0.72
C GLN A 44 -20.24 -7.48 0.44
N ILE A 45 -20.64 -7.78 -0.80
CA ILE A 45 -22.04 -7.97 -1.16
C ILE A 45 -22.59 -9.26 -0.54
N TYR A 46 -21.79 -10.34 -0.58
CA TYR A 46 -22.11 -11.60 0.09
C TYR A 46 -22.33 -11.38 1.60
N GLU A 47 -21.39 -10.72 2.28
CA GLU A 47 -21.47 -10.42 3.71
C GLU A 47 -22.70 -9.56 4.06
N ARG A 48 -23.10 -8.65 3.16
CA ARG A 48 -24.22 -7.73 3.39
C ARG A 48 -25.60 -8.33 3.08
N TYR A 49 -25.71 -9.14 2.02
CA TYR A 49 -27.01 -9.56 1.49
C TYR A 49 -27.20 -11.08 1.36
N GLY A 50 -26.15 -11.86 1.61
CA GLY A 50 -26.14 -13.31 1.43
C GLY A 50 -26.03 -13.75 -0.03
N GLU A 51 -25.87 -15.07 -0.20
CA GLU A 51 -25.60 -15.71 -1.50
C GLU A 51 -26.74 -15.48 -2.52
N THR A 52 -27.98 -15.73 -2.12
CA THR A 52 -29.15 -15.64 -3.02
C THR A 52 -29.29 -14.23 -3.61
N LYS A 53 -29.17 -13.18 -2.79
CA LYS A 53 -29.25 -11.81 -3.31
C LYS A 53 -28.05 -11.44 -4.18
N LEU A 54 -26.85 -11.93 -3.85
CA LEU A 54 -25.66 -11.70 -4.66
C LEU A 54 -25.81 -12.26 -6.07
N TYR A 55 -26.21 -13.53 -6.21
CA TYR A 55 -26.20 -14.23 -7.50
C TYR A 55 -27.54 -14.17 -8.25
N GLU A 56 -28.66 -14.10 -7.55
CA GLU A 56 -30.01 -14.14 -8.14
C GLU A 56 -30.74 -12.80 -8.02
N GLY A 57 -30.24 -11.86 -7.22
CA GLY A 57 -30.91 -10.58 -6.96
C GLY A 57 -30.99 -9.67 -8.19
N GLY A 58 -30.13 -9.87 -9.19
CA GLY A 58 -30.00 -8.98 -10.34
C GLY A 58 -29.45 -7.60 -9.93
N LEU A 59 -28.52 -7.58 -8.98
CA LEU A 59 -27.94 -6.34 -8.44
C LEU A 59 -27.06 -5.64 -9.47
N SER A 60 -27.17 -4.32 -9.55
CA SER A 60 -26.25 -3.45 -10.29
C SER A 60 -25.33 -2.75 -9.31
N VAL A 61 -24.02 -2.99 -9.43
CA VAL A 61 -23.00 -2.49 -8.49
C VAL A 61 -22.12 -1.47 -9.19
N ARG A 62 -22.10 -0.24 -8.66
CA ARG A 62 -21.16 0.80 -9.06
C ARG A 62 -20.02 0.86 -8.05
N THR A 63 -18.81 0.55 -8.50
CA THR A 63 -17.61 0.58 -7.67
C THR A 63 -16.91 1.93 -7.73
N SER A 64 -15.99 2.16 -6.79
CA SER A 64 -15.14 3.35 -6.75
C SER A 64 -13.89 3.22 -7.65
N LEU A 65 -13.69 2.05 -8.25
CA LEU A 65 -12.52 1.68 -9.04
C LEU A 65 -12.25 2.69 -10.17
N ASN A 66 -11.00 3.14 -10.25
CA ASN A 66 -10.48 3.87 -11.38
C ASN A 66 -9.58 2.94 -12.22
N PRO A 67 -10.03 2.49 -13.41
CA PRO A 67 -9.29 1.52 -14.22
C PRO A 67 -7.86 1.96 -14.58
N LYS A 68 -7.64 3.26 -14.82
CA LYS A 68 -6.31 3.79 -15.13
C LYS A 68 -5.38 3.70 -13.92
N MET A 69 -5.87 4.10 -12.73
CA MET A 69 -5.07 3.97 -11.50
C MET A 69 -4.84 2.51 -11.12
N GLN A 70 -5.82 1.63 -11.36
CA GLN A 70 -5.68 0.19 -11.12
C GLN A 70 -4.53 -0.43 -11.92
N MET A 71 -4.45 -0.14 -13.22
CA MET A 71 -3.35 -0.61 -14.08
C MET A 71 -1.98 -0.13 -13.58
N ILE A 72 -1.89 1.15 -13.20
CA ILE A 72 -0.65 1.74 -12.67
C ILE A 72 -0.28 1.10 -11.32
N ALA A 73 -1.28 0.86 -10.46
CA ALA A 73 -1.08 0.23 -9.15
C ALA A 73 -0.57 -1.22 -9.28
N LYS A 74 -1.22 -2.04 -10.12
CA LYS A 74 -0.79 -3.40 -10.42
C LYS A 74 0.65 -3.40 -10.93
N LYS A 75 0.95 -2.58 -11.94
CA LYS A 75 2.29 -2.50 -12.52
C LYS A 75 3.34 -2.06 -11.48
N ALA A 76 3.09 -1.00 -10.73
CA ALA A 76 4.05 -0.48 -9.76
C ALA A 76 4.36 -1.51 -8.65
N LEU A 77 3.34 -2.22 -8.15
CA LEU A 77 3.53 -3.28 -7.17
C LEU A 77 4.32 -4.45 -7.77
N SER A 78 3.91 -4.98 -8.92
CA SER A 78 4.60 -6.09 -9.59
C SER A 78 6.06 -5.76 -9.89
N ASP A 79 6.35 -4.59 -10.50
CA ASP A 79 7.72 -4.13 -10.75
C ASP A 79 8.55 -4.05 -9.45
N GLY A 80 7.93 -3.62 -8.36
CA GLY A 80 8.55 -3.53 -7.03
C GLY A 80 8.94 -4.89 -6.46
N LEU A 81 8.02 -5.84 -6.48
CA LEU A 81 8.23 -7.22 -6.01
C LEU A 81 9.31 -7.92 -6.84
N VAL A 82 9.24 -7.80 -8.17
CA VAL A 82 10.23 -8.35 -9.11
C VAL A 82 11.62 -7.77 -8.85
N ARG A 83 11.71 -6.45 -8.69
CA ARG A 83 13.00 -5.78 -8.43
C ARG A 83 13.66 -6.27 -7.14
N TYR A 84 12.89 -6.46 -6.08
CA TYR A 84 13.41 -7.04 -4.84
C TYR A 84 13.84 -8.50 -5.05
N ASP A 85 13.00 -9.30 -5.71
CA ASP A 85 13.25 -10.72 -5.90
C ASP A 85 14.50 -11.00 -6.73
N GLU A 86 14.66 -10.27 -7.84
CA GLU A 86 15.81 -10.40 -8.73
C GLU A 86 17.12 -9.99 -8.07
N GLN A 87 17.09 -9.01 -7.16
CA GLN A 87 18.26 -8.66 -6.34
C GLN A 87 18.68 -9.79 -5.39
N ARG A 88 17.80 -10.74 -5.11
CA ARG A 88 18.11 -11.96 -4.33
C ARG A 88 18.63 -13.10 -5.15
N GLY A 89 18.56 -13.00 -6.48
CA GLY A 89 19.09 -13.98 -7.40
C GLY A 89 18.09 -15.06 -7.78
N TRP A 90 18.58 -15.96 -8.61
CA TRP A 90 17.84 -17.02 -9.27
C TRP A 90 17.74 -18.27 -8.40
N ARG A 91 16.51 -18.79 -8.28
CA ARG A 91 16.14 -19.98 -7.50
C ARG A 91 16.02 -21.23 -8.37
N GLY A 92 16.02 -21.07 -9.70
CA GLY A 92 15.88 -22.17 -10.64
C GLY A 92 14.59 -22.10 -11.45
N PRO A 93 14.46 -22.98 -12.46
CA PRO A 93 13.27 -23.02 -13.31
C PRO A 93 12.03 -23.45 -12.52
N VAL A 94 10.86 -23.12 -13.05
CA VAL A 94 9.55 -23.48 -12.49
C VAL A 94 9.35 -24.99 -12.49
N ASN A 95 9.81 -25.65 -13.56
CA ASN A 95 9.74 -27.10 -13.73
C ASN A 95 10.81 -27.56 -14.73
N HIS A 96 10.91 -28.86 -14.97
CA HIS A 96 11.75 -29.45 -16.00
C HIS A 96 10.97 -30.54 -16.73
N ILE A 97 10.87 -30.46 -18.05
CA ILE A 97 10.08 -31.39 -18.88
C ILE A 97 10.96 -32.07 -19.94
N ASP A 98 10.57 -33.28 -20.32
CA ASP A 98 11.15 -33.94 -21.49
C ASP A 98 10.70 -33.21 -22.76
N ILE A 99 11.68 -32.80 -23.58
CA ILE A 99 11.47 -32.10 -24.84
C ILE A 99 11.52 -33.03 -26.05
N SER A 100 11.61 -34.35 -25.84
CA SER A 100 11.53 -35.34 -26.91
C SER A 100 10.11 -35.39 -27.53
N GLY A 101 10.04 -35.41 -28.86
CA GLY A 101 8.76 -35.35 -29.57
C GLY A 101 8.10 -33.98 -29.47
N ASP A 102 6.79 -33.94 -29.20
CA ASP A 102 6.05 -32.68 -29.07
C ASP A 102 6.11 -32.12 -27.64
N TRP A 103 7.02 -31.17 -27.43
CA TRP A 103 7.15 -30.43 -26.17
C TRP A 103 5.92 -29.56 -25.86
N GLY A 104 5.17 -29.13 -26.87
CA GLY A 104 4.03 -28.22 -26.71
C GLY A 104 2.89 -28.86 -25.93
N GLN A 105 2.65 -30.16 -26.15
CA GLN A 105 1.64 -30.92 -25.41
C GLN A 105 1.97 -30.96 -23.92
N ARG A 106 3.21 -31.33 -23.56
CA ARG A 106 3.66 -31.40 -22.16
C ARG A 106 3.66 -30.02 -21.48
N LEU A 107 4.13 -28.99 -22.18
CA LEU A 107 4.13 -27.62 -21.65
C LEU A 107 2.71 -27.10 -21.42
N SER A 108 1.71 -27.51 -22.23
CA SER A 108 0.30 -27.10 -22.09
C SER A 108 -0.42 -27.69 -20.87
N GLU A 109 0.18 -28.70 -20.22
CA GLU A 109 -0.34 -29.29 -18.99
C GLU A 109 0.05 -28.48 -17.74
N LEU A 110 1.07 -27.63 -17.86
CA LEU A 110 1.52 -26.79 -16.76
C LEU A 110 0.63 -25.56 -16.60
N LYS A 111 0.30 -25.22 -15.35
CA LYS A 111 -0.44 -24.00 -15.01
C LYS A 111 0.43 -22.77 -15.32
N ALA A 112 -0.07 -21.90 -16.19
CA ALA A 112 0.48 -20.57 -16.40
C ALA A 112 -0.39 -19.52 -15.69
N TYR A 113 0.23 -18.39 -15.34
CA TYR A 113 -0.48 -17.22 -14.82
C TYR A 113 -0.71 -16.25 -15.98
N TYR A 114 -1.96 -15.88 -16.21
CA TYR A 114 -2.37 -15.06 -17.37
C TYR A 114 -2.60 -13.60 -16.98
N ASP A 115 -2.64 -13.30 -15.68
CA ASP A 115 -2.83 -11.96 -15.16
C ASP A 115 -1.52 -11.15 -15.01
N ILE A 116 -0.39 -11.72 -15.41
CA ILE A 116 0.94 -11.09 -15.46
C ILE A 116 1.43 -10.96 -16.92
N PRO A 117 2.32 -10.00 -17.25
CA PRO A 117 2.76 -9.76 -18.63
C PRO A 117 3.76 -10.81 -19.17
N TRP A 118 3.93 -11.93 -18.47
CA TRP A 118 4.93 -12.95 -18.76
C TRP A 118 4.32 -14.15 -19.46
N LYS A 119 5.14 -14.85 -20.24
CA LYS A 119 4.78 -16.11 -20.90
C LYS A 119 5.53 -17.27 -20.28
N LEU A 120 4.86 -18.39 -20.13
CA LEU A 120 5.52 -19.65 -19.77
C LEU A 120 6.20 -20.24 -21.02
N ALA A 121 7.45 -20.66 -20.90
CA ALA A 121 8.24 -21.20 -22.00
C ALA A 121 9.11 -22.37 -21.54
N VAL A 122 9.46 -23.26 -22.47
CA VAL A 122 10.46 -24.32 -22.25
C VAL A 122 11.75 -23.99 -23.00
N VAL A 123 12.90 -24.25 -22.38
CA VAL A 123 14.22 -24.15 -23.01
C VAL A 123 14.43 -25.37 -23.90
N LEU A 124 14.67 -25.13 -25.20
CA LEU A 124 14.86 -26.17 -26.21
C LEU A 124 16.34 -26.45 -26.48
N ASP A 125 17.17 -25.41 -26.36
CA ASP A 125 18.63 -25.49 -26.50
C ASP A 125 19.27 -24.34 -25.72
N SER A 126 20.50 -24.55 -25.23
CA SER A 126 21.22 -23.56 -24.42
C SER A 126 22.71 -23.58 -24.72
N GLY A 127 23.23 -22.46 -25.22
CA GLY A 127 24.63 -22.25 -25.53
C GLY A 127 25.28 -21.19 -24.65
N LYS A 128 26.48 -20.75 -25.04
CA LYS A 128 27.22 -19.71 -24.31
C LYS A 128 26.49 -18.36 -24.33
N ASP A 129 26.06 -17.92 -25.50
CA ASP A 129 25.56 -16.55 -25.67
C ASP A 129 24.03 -16.46 -25.76
N THR A 130 23.38 -17.56 -26.15
CA THR A 130 21.93 -17.62 -26.39
C THR A 130 21.31 -18.94 -25.93
N ALA A 131 20.02 -18.91 -25.61
CA ALA A 131 19.17 -20.08 -25.46
C ALA A 131 17.92 -19.93 -26.33
N ARG A 132 17.51 -21.03 -26.97
CA ARG A 132 16.27 -21.09 -27.76
C ARG A 132 15.14 -21.60 -26.88
N ILE A 133 14.00 -20.92 -26.92
CA ILE A 133 12.83 -21.23 -26.09
C ILE A 133 11.60 -21.45 -26.96
N GLY A 134 10.68 -22.30 -26.49
CA GLY A 134 9.35 -22.52 -27.07
C GLY A 134 8.27 -22.05 -26.10
N MET A 135 7.33 -21.23 -26.57
CA MET A 135 6.24 -20.69 -25.74
C MET A 135 5.15 -21.73 -25.51
N GLN A 136 4.50 -21.66 -24.35
CA GLN A 136 3.32 -22.49 -24.08
C GLN A 136 2.25 -22.25 -25.16
N PRO A 137 1.82 -23.29 -25.90
CA PRO A 137 0.81 -23.13 -26.93
C PRO A 137 -0.55 -22.82 -26.31
N PRO A 138 -1.36 -21.94 -26.92
CA PRO A 138 -2.72 -21.70 -26.47
C PRO A 138 -3.59 -22.93 -26.69
N ARG A 139 -4.67 -23.03 -25.91
CA ARG A 139 -5.74 -24.00 -26.17
C ARG A 139 -6.68 -23.45 -27.24
N GLU A 140 -7.02 -24.29 -28.20
CA GLU A 140 -8.03 -24.00 -29.22
C GLU A 140 -9.43 -23.98 -28.61
N LYS A 141 -10.39 -23.37 -29.31
CA LYS A 141 -11.79 -23.28 -28.84
C LYS A 141 -12.43 -24.65 -28.58
N ALA A 142 -12.00 -25.68 -29.31
CA ALA A 142 -12.45 -27.05 -29.14
C ALA A 142 -11.77 -27.79 -27.95
N GLY A 143 -10.91 -27.10 -27.18
CA GLY A 143 -10.20 -27.65 -26.02
C GLY A 143 -8.87 -28.35 -26.35
N GLY A 144 -8.58 -28.57 -27.64
CA GLY A 144 -7.31 -29.10 -28.14
C GLY A 144 -6.14 -28.14 -27.91
N VAL A 145 -4.92 -28.67 -27.88
CA VAL A 145 -3.70 -27.86 -27.80
C VAL A 145 -3.31 -27.43 -29.21
N SER A 146 -3.06 -26.13 -29.43
CA SER A 146 -2.65 -25.62 -30.73
C SER A 146 -1.40 -26.37 -31.24
N SER A 147 -1.35 -26.68 -32.53
CA SER A 147 -0.16 -27.26 -33.18
C SER A 147 0.91 -26.22 -33.51
N GLN A 148 0.59 -24.92 -33.40
CA GLN A 148 1.57 -23.84 -33.63
C GLN A 148 2.62 -23.79 -32.51
N ARG A 149 3.87 -23.57 -32.89
CA ARG A 149 5.03 -23.58 -31.98
C ARG A 149 5.73 -22.23 -32.10
N ASP A 150 5.36 -21.33 -31.21
CA ASP A 150 5.98 -20.01 -31.11
C ASP A 150 7.34 -20.14 -30.46
N LEU A 151 8.37 -19.60 -31.12
CA LEU A 151 9.76 -19.69 -30.67
C LEU A 151 10.31 -18.31 -30.30
N GLY A 152 11.32 -18.31 -29.44
CA GLY A 152 12.05 -17.11 -29.05
C GLY A 152 13.50 -17.40 -28.68
N LEU A 153 14.25 -16.33 -28.45
CA LEU A 153 15.64 -16.37 -28.01
C LEU A 153 15.83 -15.56 -26.73
N ILE A 154 16.63 -16.09 -25.82
CA ILE A 154 17.15 -15.35 -24.67
C ILE A 154 18.67 -15.21 -24.85
N ASN A 155 19.17 -13.98 -24.81
CA ASN A 155 20.60 -13.70 -24.88
C ASN A 155 21.19 -13.52 -23.47
N LEU A 156 22.52 -13.42 -23.37
CA LEU A 156 23.22 -13.21 -22.09
C LEU A 156 22.64 -12.05 -21.26
N ASP A 157 22.29 -10.92 -21.88
CA ASP A 157 21.67 -9.78 -21.18
C ASP A 157 20.33 -10.14 -20.54
N GLY A 158 19.57 -11.06 -21.14
CA GLY A 158 18.27 -11.53 -20.65
C GLY A 158 18.37 -12.40 -19.39
N VAL A 159 19.54 -12.94 -19.08
CA VAL A 159 19.80 -13.80 -17.89
C VAL A 159 20.84 -13.21 -16.93
N LYS A 160 21.41 -12.03 -17.23
CA LYS A 160 22.54 -11.46 -16.49
C LYS A 160 22.26 -11.23 -15.00
N TRP A 161 21.00 -11.00 -14.65
CA TRP A 161 20.54 -10.83 -13.27
C TRP A 161 20.51 -12.15 -12.49
N ALA A 162 20.36 -13.28 -13.18
CA ALA A 162 19.99 -14.58 -12.63
C ALA A 162 21.16 -15.35 -12.01
N ARG A 163 21.83 -14.73 -11.03
CA ARG A 163 22.89 -15.37 -10.24
C ARG A 163 22.26 -16.42 -9.33
N TRP A 164 22.75 -17.65 -9.37
CA TRP A 164 22.22 -18.73 -8.52
C TRP A 164 22.30 -18.37 -7.04
N THR A 165 21.26 -18.70 -6.28
CA THR A 165 21.21 -18.49 -4.83
C THR A 165 21.83 -19.61 -4.01
N LYS A 166 21.94 -20.81 -4.61
CA LYS A 166 22.42 -22.04 -3.98
C LYS A 166 23.26 -22.86 -4.97
N GLY A 167 24.02 -23.80 -4.44
CA GLY A 167 24.82 -24.74 -5.23
C GLY A 167 26.24 -24.23 -5.54
N PRO A 168 27.02 -24.98 -6.35
CA PRO A 168 28.43 -24.70 -6.61
C PRO A 168 28.70 -23.32 -7.26
N ASP A 169 27.70 -22.76 -7.94
CA ASP A 169 27.76 -21.47 -8.63
C ASP A 169 27.00 -20.35 -7.92
N ALA A 170 26.68 -20.55 -6.63
CA ALA A 170 25.99 -19.55 -5.84
C ALA A 170 26.71 -18.19 -5.88
N TYR A 171 25.95 -17.13 -6.18
CA TYR A 171 26.33 -15.72 -6.23
C TYR A 171 27.42 -15.36 -7.25
N LYS A 172 27.88 -16.32 -8.08
CA LYS A 172 28.83 -16.02 -9.16
C LYS A 172 28.17 -15.18 -10.24
N ALA A 173 28.97 -14.34 -10.90
CA ALA A 173 28.50 -13.56 -12.03
C ALA A 173 28.16 -14.47 -13.22
N VAL A 174 27.01 -14.22 -13.87
CA VAL A 174 26.59 -14.95 -15.07
C VAL A 174 27.42 -14.47 -16.26
N SER A 175 28.17 -15.38 -16.87
CA SER A 175 29.00 -15.15 -18.06
C SER A 175 28.60 -16.00 -19.27
N SER A 176 27.63 -16.89 -19.10
CA SER A 176 27.11 -17.76 -20.14
C SER A 176 25.63 -18.08 -19.87
N VAL A 177 24.80 -18.17 -20.91
CA VAL A 177 23.39 -18.55 -20.79
C VAL A 177 23.24 -19.98 -20.27
N ALA A 178 24.10 -20.90 -20.73
CA ALA A 178 24.15 -22.28 -20.27
C ALA A 178 24.49 -22.47 -18.77
N GLN A 179 24.98 -21.43 -18.08
CA GLN A 179 25.11 -21.46 -16.61
C GLN A 179 23.76 -21.37 -15.90
N VAL A 180 22.77 -20.74 -16.53
CA VAL A 180 21.46 -20.43 -15.93
C VAL A 180 20.38 -21.38 -16.45
N LEU A 181 20.38 -21.63 -17.77
CA LEU A 181 19.31 -22.34 -18.47
C LEU A 181 19.82 -23.64 -19.09
N LYS A 182 19.04 -24.72 -18.93
CA LYS A 182 19.31 -26.03 -19.52
C LYS A 182 18.13 -26.48 -20.39
N PRO A 183 18.35 -27.28 -21.46
CA PRO A 183 17.26 -27.86 -22.21
C PRO A 183 16.30 -28.63 -21.31
N GLY A 184 14.99 -28.42 -21.49
CA GLY A 184 13.92 -28.98 -20.65
C GLY A 184 13.45 -28.04 -19.54
N ASP A 185 14.22 -27.02 -19.17
CA ASP A 185 13.81 -26.07 -18.13
C ASP A 185 12.57 -25.27 -18.55
N VAL A 186 11.58 -25.20 -17.67
CA VAL A 186 10.38 -24.39 -17.83
C VAL A 186 10.53 -23.09 -17.06
N ILE A 187 10.39 -21.96 -17.74
CA ILE A 187 10.70 -20.62 -17.23
C ILE A 187 9.63 -19.62 -17.61
N TYR A 188 9.55 -18.53 -16.84
CA TYR A 188 8.78 -17.35 -17.24
C TYR A 188 9.67 -16.39 -18.02
N VAL A 189 9.11 -15.82 -19.09
CA VAL A 189 9.82 -14.90 -19.97
C VAL A 189 8.94 -13.71 -20.35
N GLU A 190 9.58 -12.55 -20.52
CA GLU A 190 8.91 -11.33 -20.99
C GLU A 190 9.52 -10.89 -22.33
N PRO A 191 8.71 -10.56 -23.35
CA PRO A 191 9.22 -10.04 -24.61
C PRO A 191 9.91 -8.70 -24.40
N ILE A 192 11.07 -8.50 -25.03
CA ILE A 192 11.81 -7.24 -24.94
C ILE A 192 11.23 -6.25 -25.95
N ALA A 193 10.69 -5.14 -25.46
CA ALA A 193 10.13 -4.09 -26.30
C ALA A 193 11.13 -3.62 -27.37
N GLY A 194 10.69 -3.61 -28.63
CA GLY A 194 11.51 -3.21 -29.78
C GLY A 194 12.51 -4.26 -30.28
N LYS A 195 12.48 -5.49 -29.75
CA LYS A 195 13.33 -6.61 -30.21
C LYS A 195 12.49 -7.86 -30.45
N ASP A 196 11.96 -7.98 -31.66
CA ASP A 196 11.11 -9.11 -32.05
C ASP A 196 11.82 -10.46 -31.84
N GLY A 197 11.10 -11.40 -31.23
CA GLY A 197 11.62 -12.74 -30.93
C GLY A 197 12.65 -12.80 -29.78
N GLN A 198 13.03 -11.67 -29.17
CA GLN A 198 13.93 -11.66 -28.01
C GLN A 198 13.18 -11.52 -26.69
N TYR A 199 13.62 -12.29 -25.71
CA TYR A 199 12.98 -12.42 -24.42
C TYR A 199 13.97 -12.25 -23.26
N ARG A 200 13.45 -11.81 -22.12
CA ARG A 200 14.16 -11.73 -20.85
C ARG A 200 13.64 -12.80 -19.90
N LEU A 201 14.55 -13.43 -19.13
CA LEU A 201 14.17 -14.37 -18.08
C LEU A 201 13.52 -13.63 -16.90
N HIS A 202 12.42 -14.18 -16.40
CA HIS A 202 11.74 -13.73 -15.19
C HIS A 202 11.52 -14.88 -14.21
N GLN A 203 11.28 -14.51 -12.96
CA GLN A 203 11.01 -15.42 -11.86
C GLN A 203 9.82 -14.89 -11.08
N ILE A 204 8.88 -15.77 -10.73
CA ILE A 204 7.77 -15.42 -9.84
C ILE A 204 8.37 -15.02 -8.50
N PRO A 205 8.11 -13.80 -7.99
CA PRO A 205 8.64 -13.36 -6.72
C PRO A 205 8.19 -14.26 -5.57
N ASP A 206 9.14 -14.66 -4.71
CA ASP A 206 8.79 -15.37 -3.46
C ASP A 206 8.23 -14.40 -2.41
N VAL A 207 8.58 -13.11 -2.53
CA VAL A 207 8.07 -12.04 -1.67
C VAL A 207 6.72 -11.58 -2.20
N GLU A 208 5.84 -11.17 -1.29
CA GLU A 208 4.52 -10.66 -1.62
C GLU A 208 4.33 -9.25 -1.10
N GLY A 209 3.18 -8.66 -1.45
CA GLY A 209 2.82 -7.34 -0.99
C GLY A 209 1.41 -6.95 -1.37
N ALA A 210 1.02 -5.74 -0.99
CA ALA A 210 -0.24 -5.16 -1.39
C ALA A 210 -0.10 -3.67 -1.65
N MET A 211 -1.00 -3.13 -2.46
CA MET A 211 -1.16 -1.70 -2.68
C MET A 211 -2.64 -1.32 -2.55
N VAL A 212 -2.90 -0.22 -1.83
CA VAL A 212 -4.22 0.43 -1.76
C VAL A 212 -4.06 1.89 -2.13
N VAL A 213 -4.92 2.36 -3.03
CA VAL A 213 -5.01 3.75 -3.46
C VAL A 213 -6.40 4.25 -3.12
N MET A 214 -6.48 5.32 -2.34
CA MET A 214 -7.74 5.82 -1.82
C MET A 214 -7.83 7.34 -1.94
N GLU A 215 -9.02 7.84 -2.26
CA GLU A 215 -9.34 9.25 -2.20
C GLU A 215 -9.64 9.65 -0.73
N PRO A 216 -8.94 10.66 -0.16
CA PRO A 216 -8.98 10.90 1.28
C PRO A 216 -10.30 11.52 1.77
N LEU A 217 -11.02 12.24 0.90
CA LEU A 217 -12.19 12.99 1.32
C LEU A 217 -13.38 12.08 1.57
N THR A 218 -13.56 10.99 0.83
CA THR A 218 -14.73 10.10 0.88
C THR A 218 -14.38 8.67 1.28
N GLY A 219 -13.09 8.29 1.21
CA GLY A 219 -12.66 6.91 1.44
C GLY A 219 -12.88 5.99 0.23
N ARG A 220 -13.20 6.55 -0.94
CA ARG A 220 -13.32 5.79 -2.19
C ARG A 220 -11.99 5.15 -2.55
N VAL A 221 -11.95 3.82 -2.58
CA VAL A 221 -10.77 3.05 -2.95
C VAL A 221 -10.70 2.99 -4.48
N LEU A 222 -9.76 3.74 -5.04
CA LEU A 222 -9.61 3.94 -6.48
C LEU A 222 -8.84 2.79 -7.14
N ALA A 223 -7.94 2.13 -6.41
CA ALA A 223 -7.24 0.95 -6.87
C ALA A 223 -6.84 0.05 -5.69
N LEU A 224 -6.80 -1.26 -5.93
CA LEU A 224 -6.43 -2.26 -4.96
C LEU A 224 -5.71 -3.43 -5.64
N SER A 225 -4.54 -3.80 -5.14
CA SER A 225 -3.83 -5.03 -5.52
C SER A 225 -3.46 -5.81 -4.26
N GLY A 226 -3.86 -7.08 -4.19
CA GLY A 226 -3.68 -7.96 -3.03
C GLY A 226 -2.48 -8.92 -3.11
N GLY A 227 -1.66 -8.81 -4.15
CA GLY A 227 -0.50 -9.69 -4.37
C GLY A 227 0.15 -9.46 -5.73
N PHE A 228 1.14 -10.30 -6.05
CA PHE A 228 1.82 -10.30 -7.35
C PHE A 228 0.90 -10.77 -8.49
N SER A 229 0.20 -11.89 -8.29
CA SER A 229 -0.71 -12.52 -9.27
C SER A 229 -1.95 -13.05 -8.55
N TYR A 230 -3.13 -12.79 -9.10
CA TYR A 230 -4.39 -13.37 -8.60
C TYR A 230 -4.53 -14.85 -9.00
N ASP A 231 -4.01 -15.23 -10.17
CA ASP A 231 -4.01 -16.60 -10.67
C ASP A 231 -3.15 -17.53 -9.79
N GLU A 232 -2.07 -16.99 -9.22
CA GLU A 232 -1.25 -17.67 -8.23
C GLU A 232 -1.98 -17.82 -6.89
N SER A 233 -2.45 -16.71 -6.32
CA SER A 233 -3.09 -16.66 -5.01
C SER A 233 -4.23 -15.65 -4.99
N GLN A 234 -5.43 -16.10 -4.62
CA GLN A 234 -6.60 -15.23 -4.47
C GLN A 234 -6.67 -14.53 -3.11
N PHE A 235 -5.72 -14.79 -2.21
CA PHE A 235 -5.67 -14.19 -0.87
C PHE A 235 -5.40 -12.69 -0.97
N ASN A 236 -6.38 -11.87 -0.57
CA ASN A 236 -6.27 -10.42 -0.70
C ASN A 236 -5.51 -9.81 0.48
N ARG A 237 -4.20 -9.64 0.30
CA ARG A 237 -3.32 -9.09 1.34
C ARG A 237 -3.63 -7.65 1.74
N ALA A 238 -4.34 -6.89 0.90
CA ALA A 238 -4.73 -5.52 1.24
C ALA A 238 -5.76 -5.46 2.39
N THR A 239 -6.66 -6.45 2.44
CA THR A 239 -7.80 -6.48 3.37
C THR A 239 -7.75 -7.63 4.38
N GLN A 240 -7.02 -8.70 4.10
CA GLN A 240 -7.04 -9.94 4.90
C GLN A 240 -5.72 -10.23 5.62
N ALA A 241 -4.57 -9.75 5.11
CA ALA A 241 -3.29 -9.99 5.76
C ALA A 241 -3.13 -9.10 6.99
N LEU A 242 -3.19 -9.72 8.17
CA LEU A 242 -2.83 -9.10 9.44
C LEU A 242 -1.31 -9.07 9.56
N ARG A 243 -0.74 -7.87 9.65
CA ARG A 243 0.70 -7.63 9.67
C ARG A 243 1.03 -6.46 10.58
N GLN A 244 2.23 -6.48 11.15
CA GLN A 244 2.71 -5.38 11.97
C GLN A 244 3.05 -4.15 11.09
N PRO A 245 2.44 -2.97 11.32
CA PRO A 245 2.72 -1.76 10.55
C PRO A 245 4.06 -1.12 10.95
N GLY A 246 4.62 -1.50 12.11
CA GLY A 246 5.84 -0.95 12.67
C GLY A 246 5.79 0.58 12.77
N SER A 247 6.89 1.24 12.37
CA SER A 247 7.00 2.70 12.44
C SER A 247 5.97 3.50 11.63
N SER A 248 5.19 2.88 10.73
CA SER A 248 4.08 3.55 10.05
C SER A 248 2.88 3.82 10.98
N PHE A 249 2.85 3.24 12.17
CA PHE A 249 1.85 3.55 13.21
C PHE A 249 2.17 4.85 14.00
N LYS A 250 3.44 5.29 14.01
CA LYS A 250 3.87 6.44 14.82
C LYS A 250 3.07 7.73 14.59
N PRO A 251 2.65 8.10 13.37
CA PRO A 251 1.83 9.29 13.18
C PRO A 251 0.55 9.31 14.02
N ILE A 252 -0.04 8.16 14.37
CA ILE A 252 -1.21 8.07 15.26
C ILE A 252 -0.81 8.44 16.70
N VAL A 253 0.33 7.91 17.20
CA VAL A 253 0.87 8.25 18.53
C VAL A 253 1.19 9.74 18.63
N TYR A 254 1.83 10.30 17.61
CA TYR A 254 2.20 11.72 17.58
C TYR A 254 0.97 12.62 17.42
N SER A 255 -0.05 12.18 16.67
CA SER A 255 -1.33 12.90 16.58
C SER A 255 -2.01 12.97 17.93
N ALA A 256 -2.02 11.87 18.71
CA ALA A 256 -2.56 11.87 20.07
C ALA A 256 -1.84 12.89 20.96
N ALA A 257 -0.51 12.96 20.90
CA ALA A 257 0.25 13.96 21.66
C ALA A 257 -0.07 15.40 21.22
N LEU A 258 -0.08 15.69 19.90
CA LEU A 258 -0.33 17.03 19.38
C LEU A 258 -1.75 17.54 19.69
N ASP A 259 -2.74 16.64 19.79
CA ASP A 259 -4.09 16.97 20.25
C ASP A 259 -4.16 17.23 21.76
N ASN A 260 -3.17 16.78 22.54
CA ASN A 260 -3.17 16.85 24.00
C ASN A 260 -2.02 17.73 24.54
N GLY A 261 -1.79 18.88 23.89
CA GLY A 261 -0.94 19.95 24.43
C GLY A 261 0.52 19.96 23.95
N TYR A 262 0.94 18.96 23.18
CA TYR A 262 2.30 18.93 22.62
C TYR A 262 2.36 19.74 21.32
N THR A 263 3.54 20.22 20.99
CA THR A 263 3.80 20.98 19.76
C THR A 263 4.83 20.23 18.90
N PRO A 264 4.88 20.46 17.59
CA PRO A 264 5.93 19.89 16.74
C PRO A 264 7.36 20.22 17.23
N SER A 265 7.53 21.34 17.95
CA SER A 265 8.79 21.79 18.56
C SER A 265 9.06 21.25 19.96
N THR A 266 8.12 20.54 20.60
CA THR A 266 8.34 19.94 21.93
C THR A 266 9.58 19.05 21.90
N VAL A 267 10.45 19.16 22.89
CA VAL A 267 11.74 18.44 22.90
C VAL A 267 11.63 17.17 23.75
N VAL A 268 12.02 16.04 23.16
CA VAL A 268 12.04 14.72 23.79
C VAL A 268 13.46 14.14 23.71
N LEU A 269 13.89 13.47 24.77
CA LEU A 269 15.21 12.87 24.82
C LEU A 269 15.32 11.63 23.92
N ASP A 270 16.27 11.64 22.98
CA ASP A 270 16.74 10.46 22.22
C ASP A 270 18.03 9.91 22.83
N ALA A 271 17.89 9.19 23.95
CA ALA A 271 18.96 8.46 24.65
C ALA A 271 18.46 7.06 25.03
N PRO A 272 19.32 6.07 25.37
CA PRO A 272 18.87 4.75 25.83
C PRO A 272 17.77 4.83 26.90
N ILE A 273 16.85 3.87 26.90
CA ILE A 273 15.79 3.75 27.90
C ILE A 273 15.64 2.28 28.27
N GLU A 274 15.49 2.01 29.56
CA GLU A 274 15.16 0.72 30.12
C GLU A 274 13.85 0.86 30.87
N ILE A 275 12.93 -0.07 30.63
CA ILE A 275 11.57 -0.01 31.17
C ILE A 275 11.28 -1.30 31.92
N ASP A 276 11.00 -1.16 33.21
CA ASP A 276 10.44 -2.24 34.02
C ASP A 276 9.00 -2.50 33.56
N GLN A 277 8.75 -3.73 33.09
CA GLN A 277 7.44 -4.14 32.59
C GLN A 277 6.50 -4.64 33.69
N GLY A 278 6.98 -4.70 34.94
CA GLY A 278 6.26 -5.20 36.10
C GLY A 278 6.69 -6.61 36.53
N PRO A 279 6.12 -7.12 37.65
CA PRO A 279 6.58 -8.34 38.29
C PRO A 279 6.58 -9.56 37.35
N GLY A 280 7.70 -10.27 37.28
CA GLY A 280 7.85 -11.49 36.49
C GLY A 280 8.16 -11.27 34.99
N LEU A 281 8.25 -10.03 34.53
CA LEU A 281 8.68 -9.69 33.19
C LEU A 281 10.11 -9.12 33.20
N GLY A 282 10.85 -9.36 32.11
CA GLY A 282 12.19 -8.81 31.94
C GLY A 282 12.17 -7.30 31.71
N VAL A 283 13.32 -6.65 31.91
CA VAL A 283 13.52 -5.25 31.52
C VAL A 283 13.44 -5.13 30.00
N TRP A 284 12.63 -4.21 29.51
CA TRP A 284 12.52 -3.91 28.09
C TRP A 284 13.39 -2.71 27.72
N ALA A 285 14.35 -2.92 26.81
CA ALA A 285 15.23 -1.89 26.30
C ALA A 285 15.00 -1.71 24.79
N PRO A 286 14.06 -0.85 24.36
CA PRO A 286 13.84 -0.59 22.93
C PRO A 286 15.04 0.14 22.32
N GLU A 287 15.44 -0.28 21.11
CA GLU A 287 16.54 0.34 20.38
C GLU A 287 16.06 1.12 19.15
N ASN A 288 16.84 2.12 18.75
CA ASN A 288 16.69 2.79 17.47
C ASN A 288 17.30 1.93 16.34
N TYR A 289 16.70 1.92 15.16
CA TYR A 289 17.18 1.14 14.01
C TYR A 289 18.67 1.36 13.69
N ALA A 290 19.13 2.62 13.71
CA ALA A 290 20.54 2.96 13.43
C ALA A 290 21.49 2.80 14.63
N LYS A 291 20.99 2.39 15.81
CA LYS A 291 21.72 2.28 17.10
C LYS A 291 22.53 3.53 17.52
N LYS A 292 22.23 4.69 16.93
CA LYS A 292 22.76 6.01 17.31
C LYS A 292 21.76 6.72 18.21
N PHE A 293 22.21 7.71 18.95
CA PHE A 293 21.39 8.58 19.80
C PHE A 293 21.77 10.04 19.55
N TYR A 294 20.77 10.91 19.44
CA TYR A 294 20.96 12.33 19.10
C TYR A 294 20.72 13.27 20.28
N GLY A 295 20.47 12.72 21.48
CA GLY A 295 20.16 13.51 22.66
C GLY A 295 18.79 14.21 22.53
N PRO A 296 18.60 15.36 23.19
CA PRO A 296 17.35 16.12 23.08
C PRO A 296 17.05 16.55 21.64
N GLN A 297 15.86 16.22 21.13
CA GLN A 297 15.41 16.54 19.77
C GLN A 297 13.93 16.91 19.73
N THR A 298 13.50 17.69 18.74
CA THR A 298 12.09 18.07 18.55
C THR A 298 11.20 16.87 18.19
N LEU A 299 9.91 16.93 18.53
CA LEU A 299 8.93 15.92 18.12
C LEU A 299 8.91 15.74 16.60
N ARG A 300 9.03 16.83 15.84
CA ARG A 300 9.21 16.77 14.38
C ARG A 300 10.38 15.86 14.00
N PHE A 301 11.56 16.09 14.55
CA PHE A 301 12.73 15.25 14.27
C PHE A 301 12.49 13.78 14.64
N GLY A 302 11.84 13.54 15.78
CA GLY A 302 11.45 12.21 16.24
C GLY A 302 10.63 11.45 15.20
N LEU A 303 9.64 12.11 14.58
CA LEU A 303 8.82 11.52 13.52
C LEU A 303 9.58 11.37 12.19
N GLU A 304 10.29 12.43 11.77
CA GLU A 304 11.06 12.48 10.51
C GLU A 304 12.11 11.36 10.43
N GLN A 305 12.86 11.16 11.51
CA GLN A 305 13.91 10.16 11.63
C GLN A 305 13.43 8.85 12.25
N SER A 306 12.12 8.73 12.50
CA SER A 306 11.48 7.53 13.03
C SER A 306 12.12 6.98 14.31
N ARG A 307 12.44 7.86 15.27
CA ARG A 307 13.14 7.50 16.52
C ARG A 307 12.23 6.66 17.41
N ASN A 308 12.62 5.42 17.71
CA ASN A 308 11.83 4.49 18.52
C ASN A 308 11.77 4.98 19.96
N VAL A 309 12.93 5.32 20.50
CA VAL A 309 13.06 5.63 21.92
C VAL A 309 12.34 6.95 22.27
N MET A 310 12.37 7.96 21.41
CA MET A 310 11.53 9.16 21.58
C MET A 310 10.03 8.84 21.52
N THR A 311 9.61 7.90 20.65
CA THR A 311 8.20 7.51 20.53
C THR A 311 7.73 6.79 21.79
N VAL A 312 8.57 5.92 22.36
CA VAL A 312 8.26 5.22 23.62
C VAL A 312 8.16 6.21 24.76
N ARG A 313 9.11 7.16 24.89
CA ARG A 313 9.04 8.23 25.90
C ARG A 313 7.76 9.06 25.76
N LEU A 314 7.42 9.46 24.53
CA LEU A 314 6.19 10.20 24.26
C LEU A 314 4.96 9.40 24.67
N ALA A 315 4.89 8.11 24.31
CA ALA A 315 3.78 7.24 24.66
C ALA A 315 3.66 6.97 26.16
N GLN A 316 4.78 6.91 26.88
CA GLN A 316 4.82 6.79 28.33
C GLN A 316 4.32 8.06 29.02
N ASP A 317 4.71 9.23 28.50
CA ASP A 317 4.35 10.55 29.03
C ASP A 317 2.85 10.85 28.83
N ILE A 318 2.31 10.59 27.62
CA ILE A 318 0.87 10.81 27.33
C ILE A 318 -0.05 9.68 27.82
N GLY A 319 0.52 8.51 28.11
CA GLY A 319 -0.21 7.31 28.52
C GLY A 319 -0.78 6.49 27.34
N MET A 320 -0.60 5.16 27.43
CA MET A 320 -1.11 4.22 26.42
C MET A 320 -2.64 4.11 26.27
N PRO A 321 -3.48 4.34 27.31
CA PRO A 321 -4.93 4.36 27.12
C PRO A 321 -5.38 5.42 26.11
N LEU A 322 -4.77 6.61 26.13
CA LEU A 322 -5.05 7.67 25.17
C LEU A 322 -4.60 7.26 23.75
N VAL A 323 -3.42 6.66 23.61
CA VAL A 323 -2.94 6.12 22.33
C VAL A 323 -3.92 5.08 21.76
N ALA A 324 -4.43 4.18 22.60
CA ALA A 324 -5.41 3.17 22.20
C ALA A 324 -6.74 3.80 21.74
N GLU A 325 -7.22 4.85 22.42
CA GLU A 325 -8.40 5.60 22.01
C GLU A 325 -8.23 6.21 20.62
N TYR A 326 -7.08 6.87 20.36
CA TYR A 326 -6.77 7.41 19.04
C TYR A 326 -6.66 6.31 17.98
N ALA A 327 -6.02 5.18 18.28
CA ALA A 327 -5.93 4.07 17.35
C ALA A 327 -7.32 3.54 16.94
N LYS A 328 -8.27 3.52 17.88
CA LYS A 328 -9.68 3.16 17.64
C LYS A 328 -10.42 4.21 16.82
N LYS A 329 -10.25 5.51 17.14
CA LYS A 329 -10.82 6.63 16.38
C LYS A 329 -10.36 6.63 14.92
N PHE A 330 -9.09 6.29 14.68
CA PHE A 330 -8.50 6.16 13.35
C PHE A 330 -8.86 4.85 12.63
N GLY A 331 -9.50 3.91 13.33
CA GLY A 331 -9.88 2.62 12.77
C GLY A 331 -8.71 1.67 12.52
N VAL A 332 -7.54 1.85 13.16
CA VAL A 332 -6.38 0.96 12.97
C VAL A 332 -6.54 -0.33 13.77
N TYR A 333 -7.07 -0.24 14.98
CA TYR A 333 -7.37 -1.37 15.86
C TYR A 333 -8.76 -1.18 16.47
N ASP A 334 -9.52 -2.26 16.63
CA ASP A 334 -10.82 -2.19 17.29
C ASP A 334 -10.64 -2.15 18.82
N ASP A 335 -9.75 -3.01 19.34
CA ASP A 335 -9.35 -3.07 20.74
C ASP A 335 -7.83 -3.29 20.84
N MET A 336 -7.11 -2.21 21.17
CA MET A 336 -5.64 -2.19 21.25
C MET A 336 -5.18 -2.41 22.70
N LEU A 337 -4.27 -3.35 22.92
CA LEU A 337 -3.63 -3.49 24.24
C LEU A 337 -2.82 -2.23 24.59
N PRO A 338 -3.04 -1.59 25.76
CA PRO A 338 -2.38 -0.34 26.12
C PRO A 338 -0.96 -0.58 26.67
N VAL A 339 -0.09 -1.22 25.88
CA VAL A 339 1.32 -1.50 26.23
C VAL A 339 2.28 -0.73 25.31
N LEU A 340 3.43 -0.29 25.83
CA LEU A 340 4.34 0.63 25.13
C LEU A 340 4.91 0.09 23.81
N SER A 341 5.05 -1.24 23.67
CA SER A 341 5.48 -1.85 22.39
C SER A 341 4.50 -1.54 21.26
N MET A 342 3.22 -1.35 21.57
CA MET A 342 2.20 -1.02 20.57
C MET A 342 2.38 0.40 20.00
N ALA A 343 3.01 1.32 20.74
CA ALA A 343 3.39 2.64 20.20
C ALA A 343 4.45 2.54 19.08
N LEU A 344 5.16 1.42 18.99
CA LEU A 344 6.09 1.12 17.90
C LEU A 344 5.45 0.33 16.75
N GLY A 345 4.14 0.06 16.81
CA GLY A 345 3.40 -0.68 15.79
C GLY A 345 3.60 -2.19 15.88
N ALA A 346 3.66 -2.74 17.10
CA ALA A 346 3.78 -4.19 17.35
C ALA A 346 2.47 -4.98 17.18
N GLY A 347 1.32 -4.29 17.12
CA GLY A 347 0.03 -4.90 16.84
C GLY A 347 -0.14 -5.22 15.35
N GLU A 348 -0.98 -6.20 15.03
CA GLU A 348 -1.26 -6.55 13.63
C GLU A 348 -2.52 -5.84 13.12
N THR A 349 -2.45 -5.30 11.92
CA THR A 349 -3.56 -4.64 11.22
C THR A 349 -3.47 -4.89 9.72
N THR A 350 -4.38 -4.34 8.93
CA THR A 350 -4.40 -4.48 7.47
C THR A 350 -3.96 -3.19 6.77
N LEU A 351 -3.49 -3.33 5.54
CA LEU A 351 -3.12 -2.17 4.73
C LEU A 351 -4.29 -1.22 4.48
N MET A 352 -5.49 -1.77 4.25
CA MET A 352 -6.71 -0.97 4.11
C MET A 352 -6.97 -0.09 5.34
N ARG A 353 -6.81 -0.62 6.56
CA ARG A 353 -7.01 0.14 7.81
C ARG A 353 -5.96 1.24 7.98
N MET A 354 -4.70 0.94 7.67
CA MET A 354 -3.61 1.94 7.70
C MET A 354 -3.83 3.07 6.68
N VAL A 355 -4.25 2.75 5.45
CA VAL A 355 -4.57 3.76 4.44
C VAL A 355 -5.78 4.60 4.86
N GLY A 356 -6.81 3.98 5.45
CA GLY A 356 -7.94 4.66 6.08
C GLY A 356 -7.52 5.68 7.13
N ALA A 357 -6.62 5.30 8.03
CA ALA A 357 -6.10 6.17 9.07
C ALA A 357 -5.33 7.38 8.50
N TYR A 358 -4.55 7.20 7.44
CA TYR A 358 -3.82 8.30 6.80
C TYR A 358 -4.74 9.23 6.02
N ALA A 359 -5.87 8.74 5.49
CA ALA A 359 -6.87 9.60 4.87
C ALA A 359 -7.53 10.58 5.83
N ILE A 360 -7.71 10.18 7.10
CA ILE A 360 -8.19 11.07 8.15
C ILE A 360 -7.20 12.24 8.33
N MET A 361 -5.89 11.99 8.31
CA MET A 361 -4.89 13.06 8.37
C MET A 361 -4.94 13.94 7.12
N ALA A 362 -5.00 13.30 5.94
CA ALA A 362 -5.00 13.98 4.64
C ALA A 362 -6.25 14.87 4.41
N ASN A 363 -7.41 14.51 4.98
CA ASN A 363 -8.65 15.23 4.77
C ASN A 363 -8.96 16.32 5.82
N GLY A 364 -8.04 16.55 6.76
CA GLY A 364 -8.23 17.53 7.83
C GLY A 364 -8.96 17.00 9.07
N GLY A 365 -8.95 15.69 9.31
CA GLY A 365 -9.32 15.07 10.59
C GLY A 365 -10.74 14.51 10.70
N ARG A 366 -11.47 14.41 9.58
CA ARG A 366 -12.81 13.79 9.55
C ARG A 366 -12.69 12.28 9.39
N LYS A 367 -13.58 11.54 10.07
CA LYS A 367 -13.65 10.08 9.95
C LYS A 367 -13.82 9.65 8.49
N VAL A 368 -13.02 8.65 8.08
CA VAL A 368 -13.09 8.02 6.77
C VAL A 368 -13.30 6.53 6.96
N THR A 369 -14.25 5.97 6.22
CA THR A 369 -14.41 4.53 6.09
C THR A 369 -14.04 4.17 4.65
N PRO A 370 -12.99 3.36 4.43
CA PRO A 370 -12.66 2.89 3.08
C PRO A 370 -13.83 2.15 2.44
N SER A 371 -14.11 2.42 1.17
CA SER A 371 -15.16 1.74 0.42
C SER A 371 -14.73 1.42 -1.01
N LEU A 372 -15.05 0.19 -1.43
CA LEU A 372 -14.91 -0.28 -2.81
C LEU A 372 -16.19 -0.03 -3.64
N ILE A 373 -17.31 0.24 -2.96
CA ILE A 373 -18.64 0.31 -3.57
C ILE A 373 -19.20 1.72 -3.35
N ASP A 374 -19.49 2.42 -4.44
CA ASP A 374 -20.17 3.72 -4.38
C ASP A 374 -21.67 3.52 -4.18
N ARG A 375 -22.28 2.59 -4.93
CA ARG A 375 -23.73 2.40 -4.98
C ARG A 375 -24.11 0.96 -5.37
N ILE A 376 -25.20 0.45 -4.79
CA ILE A 376 -25.85 -0.80 -5.22
C ILE A 376 -27.31 -0.51 -5.53
N GLN A 377 -27.78 -1.01 -6.67
CA GLN A 377 -29.17 -0.94 -7.10
C GLN A 377 -29.77 -2.34 -7.25
N ASP A 378 -31.07 -2.47 -7.01
CA ASP A 378 -31.83 -3.68 -7.32
C ASP A 378 -32.11 -3.81 -8.83
N ARG A 379 -32.75 -4.92 -9.22
CA ARG A 379 -33.13 -5.19 -10.62
C ARG A 379 -34.11 -4.19 -11.23
N TYR A 380 -34.77 -3.36 -10.40
CA TYR A 380 -35.72 -2.33 -10.83
C TYR A 380 -35.06 -0.94 -10.86
N GLY A 381 -33.78 -0.84 -10.49
CA GLY A 381 -33.02 0.41 -10.47
C GLY A 381 -33.11 1.20 -9.15
N HIS A 382 -33.77 0.69 -8.11
CA HIS A 382 -33.82 1.37 -6.82
C HIS A 382 -32.48 1.26 -6.10
N THR A 383 -31.98 2.37 -5.57
CA THR A 383 -30.73 2.39 -4.80
C THR A 383 -30.97 1.80 -3.41
N ILE A 384 -30.34 0.67 -3.12
CA ILE A 384 -30.44 -0.03 -1.82
C ILE A 384 -29.21 0.20 -0.93
N TYR A 385 -28.12 0.72 -1.50
CA TYR A 385 -26.94 1.13 -0.77
C TYR A 385 -26.25 2.30 -1.47
N ARG A 386 -25.76 3.24 -0.67
CA ARG A 386 -24.91 4.36 -1.10
C ARG A 386 -23.87 4.60 -0.01
N HIS A 387 -22.59 4.65 -0.38
CA HIS A 387 -21.49 4.89 0.56
C HIS A 387 -21.40 6.35 1.00
N ASP A 388 -21.53 7.28 0.06
CA ASP A 388 -21.48 8.71 0.37
C ASP A 388 -22.86 9.19 0.83
N GLU A 389 -22.96 9.47 2.13
CA GLU A 389 -24.19 9.93 2.78
C GLU A 389 -24.24 11.45 2.97
N ARG A 390 -23.25 12.19 2.44
CA ARG A 390 -23.24 13.66 2.53
C ARG A 390 -24.45 14.25 1.80
N GLU A 391 -25.06 15.25 2.44
CA GLU A 391 -26.22 15.96 1.91
C GLU A 391 -25.72 17.13 1.07
N CYS A 392 -26.09 17.20 -0.21
CA CYS A 392 -25.83 18.39 -1.02
C CYS A 392 -27.11 19.18 -1.22
N ARG A 393 -27.21 20.35 -0.58
CA ARG A 393 -28.33 21.28 -0.77
C ARG A 393 -28.09 22.14 -2.00
N GLY A 394 -29.04 22.15 -2.94
CA GLY A 394 -28.95 22.90 -4.19
C GLY A 394 -28.15 22.22 -5.31
N CYS A 395 -27.76 20.94 -5.13
CA CYS A 395 -27.12 20.13 -6.19
C CYS A 395 -28.10 19.61 -7.27
N ASP A 396 -29.38 19.89 -7.12
CA ASP A 396 -30.49 19.48 -7.99
C ASP A 396 -30.84 20.53 -9.06
N ALA A 397 -30.14 21.67 -9.07
CA ALA A 397 -30.28 22.67 -10.12
C ALA A 397 -29.82 22.10 -11.48
N ASP A 398 -30.69 22.18 -12.47
CA ASP A 398 -30.45 21.79 -13.85
C ASP A 398 -29.54 22.78 -14.59
N SER A 399 -29.61 24.07 -14.23
CA SER A 399 -28.71 25.09 -14.74
C SER A 399 -28.47 26.24 -13.74
N TRP A 400 -27.52 27.11 -14.07
CA TRP A 400 -27.22 28.30 -13.27
C TRP A 400 -28.23 29.41 -13.56
N HIS A 401 -29.00 29.77 -12.53
CA HIS A 401 -30.04 30.79 -12.50
C HIS A 401 -29.76 31.88 -11.45
N ASN A 402 -28.47 32.11 -11.12
CA ASN A 402 -28.05 33.09 -10.12
C ASN A 402 -28.51 32.73 -8.67
N GLN A 403 -28.70 31.43 -8.40
CA GLN A 403 -28.95 30.88 -7.06
C GLN A 403 -27.66 30.82 -6.21
N PRO A 404 -27.72 30.68 -4.88
CA PRO A 404 -26.52 30.43 -4.07
C PRO A 404 -25.78 29.15 -4.50
N GLU A 405 -24.46 29.10 -4.28
CA GLU A 405 -23.69 27.89 -4.59
C GLU A 405 -24.18 26.67 -3.78
N PRO A 406 -24.19 25.46 -4.38
CA PRO A 406 -24.57 24.26 -3.67
C PRO A 406 -23.72 24.04 -2.42
N THR A 407 -24.36 23.70 -1.30
CA THR A 407 -23.68 23.45 -0.04
C THR A 407 -23.61 21.96 0.25
N LEU A 408 -22.40 21.41 0.29
CA LEU A 408 -22.15 20.03 0.70
C LEU A 408 -21.99 19.95 2.21
N ILE A 409 -22.99 19.37 2.88
CA ILE A 409 -23.03 19.21 4.33
C ILE A 409 -22.37 17.87 4.69
N ASP A 410 -21.25 17.98 5.39
CA ASP A 410 -20.48 16.84 5.88
C ASP A 410 -20.69 16.64 7.38
N ARG A 411 -21.53 15.65 7.72
CA ARG A 411 -21.88 15.31 9.11
C ARG A 411 -20.95 14.25 9.72
N ARG A 412 -19.88 13.86 9.03
CA ARG A 412 -18.96 12.86 9.57
C ARG A 412 -18.28 13.39 10.83
N PRO A 413 -18.09 12.55 11.87
CA PRO A 413 -17.40 12.94 13.08
C PRO A 413 -15.99 13.48 12.76
N VAL A 414 -15.62 14.57 13.42
CA VAL A 414 -14.23 15.02 13.49
C VAL A 414 -13.56 14.15 14.56
N VAL A 415 -12.54 13.39 14.15
CA VAL A 415 -11.83 12.44 15.03
C VAL A 415 -10.40 12.87 15.33
N LEU A 416 -9.92 13.90 14.64
CA LEU A 416 -8.65 14.59 14.85
C LEU A 416 -8.89 16.08 14.64
N ASP A 417 -8.36 16.94 15.50
CA ASP A 417 -8.47 18.39 15.30
C ASP A 417 -7.86 18.80 13.93
N PRO A 418 -8.51 19.66 13.12
CA PRO A 418 -7.99 20.05 11.82
C PRO A 418 -6.61 20.70 11.85
N MET A 419 -6.29 21.44 12.92
CA MET A 419 -4.97 22.05 13.10
C MET A 419 -3.92 20.98 13.42
N THR A 420 -4.26 19.95 14.19
CA THR A 420 -3.40 18.78 14.39
C THR A 420 -3.20 17.99 13.10
N ALA A 421 -4.27 17.78 12.32
CA ALA A 421 -4.19 17.13 11.02
C ALA A 421 -3.17 17.83 10.12
N TYR A 422 -3.15 19.17 10.13
CA TYR A 422 -2.15 19.96 9.42
C TYR A 422 -0.75 19.85 10.04
N GLN A 423 -0.62 19.91 11.37
CA GLN A 423 0.68 19.76 12.06
C GLN A 423 1.32 18.39 11.73
N ILE A 424 0.59 17.28 11.89
CA ILE A 424 1.12 15.94 11.60
C ILE A 424 1.43 15.77 10.11
N THR A 425 0.59 16.34 9.22
CA THR A 425 0.85 16.37 7.78
C THR A 425 2.15 17.10 7.46
N SER A 426 2.35 18.31 8.01
CA SER A 426 3.58 19.07 7.83
C SER A 426 4.81 18.35 8.39
N MET A 427 4.68 17.64 9.51
CA MET A 427 5.75 16.80 10.05
C MET A 427 6.08 15.64 9.10
N MET A 428 5.07 15.01 8.50
CA MET A 428 5.24 13.94 7.52
C MET A 428 5.72 14.42 6.14
N GLU A 429 5.49 15.68 5.74
CA GLU A 429 6.22 16.28 4.61
C GLU A 429 7.73 16.30 4.89
N GLY A 430 8.11 16.57 6.14
CA GLY A 430 9.49 16.49 6.59
C GLY A 430 10.11 15.09 6.45
N VAL A 431 9.32 14.03 6.66
CA VAL A 431 9.78 12.63 6.45
C VAL A 431 10.20 12.43 4.99
N VAL A 432 9.45 12.99 4.05
CA VAL A 432 9.76 12.92 2.61
C VAL A 432 10.94 13.82 2.26
N GLN A 433 11.02 15.02 2.82
CA GLN A 433 12.05 15.99 2.42
C GLN A 433 13.43 15.74 3.05
N ARG A 434 13.47 15.21 4.28
CA ARG A 434 14.69 15.11 5.11
C ARG A 434 14.81 13.81 5.92
N GLY A 435 13.78 12.95 5.88
CA GLY A 435 13.68 11.78 6.74
C GLY A 435 13.79 10.45 5.99
N THR A 436 13.05 9.46 6.48
CA THR A 436 13.09 8.09 5.96
C THR A 436 12.33 7.87 4.65
N GLY A 437 11.66 8.90 4.11
CA GLY A 437 10.82 8.84 2.90
C GLY A 437 11.40 9.57 1.69
N THR A 438 12.70 9.86 1.68
CA THR A 438 13.37 10.68 0.65
C THR A 438 13.31 10.12 -0.76
N ALA A 439 12.96 8.85 -0.94
CA ALA A 439 12.66 8.29 -2.25
C ALA A 439 11.57 9.09 -3.01
N LEU A 440 10.62 9.72 -2.30
CA LEU A 440 9.54 10.52 -2.91
C LEU A 440 9.91 11.99 -3.16
N LYS A 441 11.09 12.45 -2.72
CA LYS A 441 11.49 13.86 -2.77
C LYS A 441 11.44 14.44 -4.19
N ASP A 442 11.82 13.64 -5.19
CA ASP A 442 11.93 14.06 -6.59
C ASP A 442 10.57 14.06 -7.33
N LEU A 443 9.45 13.84 -6.64
CA LEU A 443 8.11 13.96 -7.25
C LEU A 443 7.73 15.41 -7.61
N GLY A 444 8.45 16.41 -7.08
CA GLY A 444 8.24 17.82 -7.41
C GLY A 444 6.87 18.35 -6.98
N ARG A 445 6.24 17.74 -5.97
CA ARG A 445 4.96 18.19 -5.40
C ARG A 445 4.91 17.97 -3.89
N PRO A 446 4.01 18.66 -3.16
CA PRO A 446 3.76 18.41 -1.75
C PRO A 446 3.28 16.97 -1.52
N VAL A 447 4.03 16.22 -0.70
CA VAL A 447 3.72 14.85 -0.32
C VAL A 447 4.10 14.66 1.14
N ALA A 448 3.17 14.15 1.92
CA ALA A 448 3.39 13.68 3.28
C ALA A 448 3.44 12.16 3.28
N GLY A 449 4.30 11.54 4.08
CA GLY A 449 4.28 10.10 4.22
C GLY A 449 5.15 9.57 5.34
N LYS A 450 5.08 8.26 5.56
CA LYS A 450 5.83 7.61 6.61
C LYS A 450 6.21 6.19 6.23
N SER A 451 7.48 5.86 6.44
CA SER A 451 7.95 4.48 6.38
C SER A 451 7.63 3.70 7.66
N GLY A 452 7.33 2.42 7.48
CA GLY A 452 7.27 1.43 8.54
C GLY A 452 8.25 0.29 8.24
N THR A 453 8.90 -0.20 9.28
CA THR A 453 9.76 -1.39 9.23
C THR A 453 9.54 -2.14 10.54
N THR A 454 9.36 -3.45 10.46
CA THR A 454 9.20 -4.33 11.63
C THR A 454 10.53 -4.95 12.05
N ASN A 455 10.54 -5.62 13.20
CA ASN A 455 11.73 -6.31 13.68
C ASN A 455 12.21 -7.35 12.67
N ASP A 456 13.54 -7.51 12.57
CA ASP A 456 14.23 -8.34 11.58
C ASP A 456 13.87 -8.03 10.12
N GLU A 457 13.28 -6.85 9.85
CA GLU A 457 12.88 -6.42 8.51
C GLU A 457 11.94 -7.45 7.85
N LYS A 458 11.00 -8.02 8.63
CA LYS A 458 9.98 -8.97 8.11
C LYS A 458 8.95 -8.28 7.22
N ASP A 459 8.70 -6.99 7.48
CA ASP A 459 7.75 -6.16 6.76
C ASP A 459 8.33 -4.78 6.48
N ALA A 460 8.07 -4.31 5.26
CA ALA A 460 8.41 -2.97 4.80
C ALA A 460 7.14 -2.26 4.37
N TRP A 461 6.81 -1.15 5.02
CA TRP A 461 5.62 -0.34 4.77
C TRP A 461 5.98 1.05 4.29
N PHE A 462 5.15 1.61 3.42
CA PHE A 462 5.13 3.04 3.18
C PHE A 462 3.71 3.49 2.91
N VAL A 463 3.24 4.48 3.68
CA VAL A 463 1.95 5.13 3.43
C VAL A 463 2.23 6.61 3.21
N ALA A 464 1.76 7.14 2.09
CA ALA A 464 1.96 8.53 1.71
C ALA A 464 0.70 9.11 1.09
N PHE A 465 0.57 10.42 1.12
CA PHE A 465 -0.56 11.11 0.55
C PHE A 465 -0.22 12.49 0.02
N THR A 466 -1.03 12.90 -0.94
CA THR A 466 -1.25 14.28 -1.34
C THR A 466 -2.66 14.70 -0.88
N PRO A 467 -3.09 15.95 -1.10
CA PRO A 467 -4.49 16.31 -0.86
C PRO A 467 -5.51 15.50 -1.69
N GLU A 468 -5.09 14.89 -2.81
CA GLU A 468 -5.98 14.17 -3.73
C GLU A 468 -6.03 12.66 -3.51
N VAL A 469 -4.95 12.06 -2.99
CA VAL A 469 -4.82 10.60 -2.95
C VAL A 469 -3.93 10.15 -1.79
N VAL A 470 -4.33 9.06 -1.14
CA VAL A 470 -3.54 8.29 -0.18
C VAL A 470 -3.13 6.97 -0.84
N VAL A 471 -1.86 6.63 -0.75
CA VAL A 471 -1.29 5.40 -1.31
C VAL A 471 -0.55 4.69 -0.20
N GLY A 472 -0.94 3.45 0.07
CA GLY A 472 -0.24 2.56 0.98
C GLY A 472 0.31 1.36 0.24
N VAL A 473 1.53 0.96 0.60
CA VAL A 473 2.19 -0.25 0.11
C VAL A 473 2.83 -0.97 1.28
N TYR A 474 2.72 -2.31 1.29
CA TYR A 474 3.58 -3.14 2.13
C TYR A 474 4.20 -4.28 1.31
N LEU A 475 5.38 -4.73 1.76
CA LEU A 475 6.09 -5.89 1.24
C LEU A 475 6.47 -6.81 2.41
N GLY A 476 6.39 -8.11 2.18
CA GLY A 476 6.77 -9.13 3.16
C GLY A 476 6.47 -10.53 2.65
N TYR A 477 7.03 -11.54 3.30
CA TYR A 477 6.68 -12.94 3.03
C TYR A 477 5.42 -13.33 3.79
N ASP A 478 4.54 -14.11 3.16
CA ASP A 478 3.30 -14.61 3.79
C ASP A 478 3.58 -15.33 5.11
N LYS A 479 4.55 -16.25 5.09
CA LYS A 479 5.18 -16.77 6.30
C LYS A 479 6.27 -15.78 6.73
N PRO A 480 6.07 -14.99 7.79
CA PRO A 480 7.00 -13.92 8.16
C PRO A 480 8.41 -14.45 8.35
N LYS A 481 9.34 -14.00 7.50
CA LYS A 481 10.77 -14.27 7.62
C LYS A 481 11.53 -12.99 7.29
N PRO A 482 12.76 -12.82 7.82
CA PRO A 482 13.56 -11.64 7.53
C PRO A 482 13.68 -11.42 6.03
N MET A 483 13.35 -10.22 5.57
CA MET A 483 13.69 -9.84 4.20
C MET A 483 15.18 -9.61 4.11
N GLY A 484 15.91 -9.27 5.16
CA GLY A 484 17.38 -9.23 5.16
C GLY A 484 17.92 -7.82 4.96
N LYS A 485 19.08 -7.58 5.59
CA LYS A 485 19.56 -6.25 6.01
C LYS A 485 19.36 -5.13 4.99
N GLY A 486 18.74 -4.04 5.43
CA GLY A 486 18.45 -2.86 4.62
C GLY A 486 17.09 -2.90 3.91
N SER A 487 16.30 -3.95 4.10
CA SER A 487 14.96 -4.14 3.53
C SER A 487 13.89 -3.32 4.28
N THR A 488 14.07 -2.00 4.30
CA THR A 488 13.20 -1.08 5.06
C THR A 488 12.08 -0.51 4.19
N GLY A 489 11.02 0.00 4.83
CA GLY A 489 9.93 0.69 4.14
C GLY A 489 10.36 1.87 3.26
N GLY A 490 11.43 2.58 3.64
CA GLY A 490 11.99 3.69 2.85
C GLY A 490 12.76 3.25 1.61
N VAL A 491 13.26 2.01 1.59
CA VAL A 491 14.10 1.47 0.51
C VAL A 491 13.29 0.60 -0.45
N LEU A 492 12.32 -0.17 0.06
CA LEU A 492 11.52 -1.09 -0.75
C LEU A 492 10.17 -0.51 -1.14
N SER A 493 9.38 -0.08 -0.15
CA SER A 493 7.98 0.30 -0.36
C SER A 493 7.84 1.74 -0.86
N ALA A 494 8.69 2.66 -0.40
CA ALA A 494 8.64 4.07 -0.81
C ALA A 494 8.88 4.28 -2.31
N PRO A 495 9.87 3.62 -2.97
CA PRO A 495 10.01 3.71 -4.43
C PRO A 495 8.80 3.22 -5.21
N ILE A 496 8.07 2.21 -4.72
CA ILE A 496 6.85 1.71 -5.35
C ILE A 496 5.75 2.78 -5.30
N VAL A 497 5.57 3.42 -4.13
CA VAL A 497 4.64 4.55 -3.97
C VAL A 497 5.04 5.72 -4.87
N ARG A 498 6.32 6.04 -4.96
CA ARG A 498 6.85 7.08 -5.86
C ARG A 498 6.51 6.76 -7.32
N ASP A 499 6.81 5.55 -7.79
CA ASP A 499 6.61 5.15 -9.19
C ASP A 499 5.11 5.20 -9.57
N PHE A 500 4.24 4.78 -8.65
CA PHE A 500 2.79 4.96 -8.77
C PHE A 500 2.40 6.45 -8.87
N MET A 501 2.76 7.27 -7.87
CA MET A 501 2.34 8.67 -7.81
C MET A 501 2.87 9.48 -9.00
N LYS A 502 4.11 9.23 -9.44
CA LYS A 502 4.71 9.87 -10.60
C LYS A 502 3.88 9.66 -11.86
N THR A 503 3.37 8.44 -12.05
CA THR A 503 2.59 8.07 -13.23
C THR A 503 1.11 8.48 -13.10
N ALA A 504 0.50 8.24 -11.94
CA ALA A 504 -0.92 8.49 -11.70
C ALA A 504 -1.25 9.99 -11.63
N LEU A 505 -0.32 10.82 -11.16
CA LEU A 505 -0.49 12.27 -11.01
C LEU A 505 0.19 13.09 -12.12
N ALA A 506 0.74 12.43 -13.14
CA ALA A 506 1.35 13.10 -14.28
C ALA A 506 0.36 14.07 -14.95
N GLY A 507 0.82 15.31 -15.22
CA GLY A 507 0.00 16.37 -15.83
C GLY A 507 -1.03 17.02 -14.89
N ARG A 508 -1.15 16.56 -13.63
CA ARG A 508 -2.01 17.21 -12.63
C ARG A 508 -1.27 18.29 -11.85
N PRO A 509 -1.93 19.40 -11.47
CA PRO A 509 -1.31 20.44 -10.66
C PRO A 509 -0.80 19.90 -9.32
N ALA A 510 0.27 20.50 -8.81
CA ALA A 510 0.80 20.21 -7.49
C ALA A 510 0.04 21.05 -6.45
N ILE A 511 -0.97 20.47 -5.81
CA ILE A 511 -1.81 21.16 -4.83
C ILE A 511 -1.12 21.16 -3.46
N PRO A 512 -0.96 22.32 -2.79
CA PRO A 512 -0.43 22.37 -1.43
C PRO A 512 -1.45 21.88 -0.40
N PHE A 513 -0.97 21.40 0.75
CA PHE A 513 -1.84 21.10 1.88
C PHE A 513 -2.49 22.37 2.42
N ARG A 514 -3.81 22.32 2.64
CA ARG A 514 -4.58 23.47 3.11
C ARG A 514 -4.23 23.76 4.57
N VAL A 515 -3.78 24.98 4.84
CA VAL A 515 -3.59 25.48 6.20
C VAL A 515 -4.97 25.80 6.79
N PRO A 516 -5.37 25.17 7.91
CA PRO A 516 -6.64 25.47 8.55
C PRO A 516 -6.61 26.86 9.22
N PRO A 517 -7.75 27.58 9.31
CA PRO A 517 -7.81 28.85 10.00
C PRO A 517 -7.28 28.76 11.44
N GLY A 518 -6.51 29.75 11.88
CA GLY A 518 -5.95 29.83 13.23
C GLY A 518 -4.52 29.31 13.38
N ILE A 519 -4.02 28.47 12.47
CA ILE A 519 -2.61 28.06 12.47
C ILE A 519 -1.71 29.29 12.25
N LYS A 520 -0.68 29.41 13.08
CA LYS A 520 0.42 30.37 12.91
C LYS A 520 1.67 29.62 12.48
N LEU A 521 2.27 30.04 11.36
CA LEU A 521 3.56 29.54 10.91
C LEU A 521 4.67 30.39 11.53
N VAL A 522 5.55 29.75 12.31
CA VAL A 522 6.62 30.43 13.04
C VAL A 522 7.97 29.84 12.64
N ARG A 523 8.98 30.70 12.46
CA ARG A 523 10.35 30.25 12.22
C ARG A 523 10.98 29.70 13.51
N ILE A 524 11.41 28.44 13.48
CA ILE A 524 12.11 27.79 14.59
C ILE A 524 13.43 27.19 14.15
N ASN A 525 14.35 27.00 15.10
CA ASN A 525 15.53 26.17 14.90
C ASN A 525 15.10 24.69 15.01
N PRO A 526 15.32 23.88 13.96
CA PRO A 526 14.83 22.49 13.93
C PRO A 526 15.46 21.58 14.98
N LYS A 527 16.64 21.93 15.51
CA LYS A 527 17.36 21.17 16.53
C LYS A 527 16.87 21.50 17.93
N SER A 528 16.71 22.79 18.25
CA SER A 528 16.33 23.22 19.60
C SER A 528 14.82 23.39 19.82
N GLY A 529 14.03 23.53 18.74
CA GLY A 529 12.60 23.83 18.82
C GLY A 529 12.28 25.29 19.16
N LEU A 530 13.28 26.08 19.57
CA LEU A 530 13.12 27.49 19.92
C LEU A 530 12.92 28.36 18.66
N ARG A 531 12.37 29.56 18.85
CA ARG A 531 12.27 30.56 17.79
C ARG A 531 13.65 30.85 17.18
N ALA A 532 13.74 30.80 15.86
CA ALA A 532 14.98 31.09 15.14
C ALA A 532 15.21 32.59 15.00
N GLY A 533 16.44 33.04 15.24
CA GLY A 533 16.90 34.39 14.97
C GLY A 533 17.23 34.63 13.49
N THR A 534 17.63 35.86 13.17
CA THR A 534 18.09 36.22 11.83
C THR A 534 19.43 35.56 11.53
N GLY A 535 19.52 34.79 10.44
CA GLY A 535 20.74 34.06 10.04
C GLY A 535 20.81 32.60 10.51
N ASP A 536 19.92 32.20 11.41
CA ASP A 536 19.84 30.81 11.87
C ASP A 536 19.27 29.87 10.79
N ASN A 537 19.74 28.62 10.79
CA ASN A 537 19.07 27.55 10.08
C ASN A 537 17.66 27.37 10.67
N ALA A 538 16.63 27.65 9.85
CA ALA A 538 15.26 27.74 10.31
C ALA A 538 14.30 26.96 9.42
N ILE A 539 13.27 26.41 10.03
CA ILE A 539 12.10 25.87 9.34
C ILE A 539 10.86 26.64 9.77
N LEU A 540 9.84 26.69 8.90
CA LEU A 540 8.51 27.13 9.29
C LEU A 540 7.79 25.97 9.97
N GLU A 541 7.32 26.22 11.19
CA GLU A 541 6.63 25.25 12.01
C GLU A 541 5.22 25.73 12.35
N ALA A 542 4.27 24.80 12.38
CA ALA A 542 2.85 25.10 12.55
C ALA A 542 2.44 25.04 14.03
N PHE A 543 1.89 26.15 14.54
CA PHE A 543 1.39 26.28 15.92
C PHE A 543 -0.10 26.59 15.94
N LYS A 544 -0.83 25.94 16.86
CA LYS A 544 -2.22 26.24 17.18
C LYS A 544 -2.34 27.56 17.94
N PRO A 545 -3.49 28.25 17.90
CA PRO A 545 -3.75 29.39 18.78
C PRO A 545 -3.46 29.06 20.25
N GLY A 546 -2.81 29.99 20.96
CA GLY A 546 -2.39 29.78 22.36
C GLY A 546 -1.13 28.92 22.54
N THR A 547 -0.60 28.33 21.46
CA THR A 547 0.70 27.64 21.48
C THR A 547 1.76 28.47 20.75
N ALA A 548 3.01 28.33 21.16
CA ALA A 548 4.16 28.99 20.56
C ALA A 548 5.39 28.08 20.71
N PRO A 549 6.48 28.35 19.98
CA PRO A 549 7.76 27.75 20.31
C PRO A 549 8.06 27.99 21.80
N PRO A 550 8.62 27.00 22.52
CA PRO A 550 8.89 27.17 23.93
C PRO A 550 9.87 28.33 24.16
N ASP A 551 9.64 29.13 25.21
CA ASP A 551 10.52 30.24 25.59
C ASP A 551 11.80 29.75 26.29
N SER A 552 11.76 28.54 26.85
CA SER A 552 12.87 27.88 27.54
C SER A 552 13.00 26.40 27.14
N TYR A 553 14.22 25.87 27.24
CA TYR A 553 14.53 24.51 26.83
C TYR A 553 14.12 23.49 27.91
N SER A 554 12.94 22.88 27.77
CA SER A 554 12.49 21.75 28.62
C SER A 554 12.52 20.45 27.81
N VAL A 555 12.96 19.35 28.43
CA VAL A 555 13.20 18.07 27.74
C VAL A 555 12.49 16.93 28.45
N ILE A 556 11.54 16.30 27.76
CA ILE A 556 10.86 15.11 28.27
C ILE A 556 11.85 13.96 28.36
N GLY A 557 11.94 13.34 29.54
CA GLY A 557 12.83 12.22 29.85
C GLY A 557 14.24 12.61 30.30
N ALA A 558 14.53 13.90 30.52
CA ALA A 558 15.79 14.37 31.12
C ALA A 558 15.61 15.05 32.51
N SER A 559 14.38 15.35 32.93
CA SER A 559 14.05 16.01 34.20
C SER A 559 12.66 15.60 34.73
N ASP A 560 12.55 15.29 36.02
CA ASP A 560 11.30 14.92 36.74
C ASP A 560 10.35 16.11 37.03
N ALA A 561 10.35 17.14 36.19
CA ALA A 561 9.48 18.30 36.39
C ALA A 561 8.22 18.18 35.49
N PRO A 562 7.00 18.12 36.05
CA PRO A 562 5.79 18.18 35.24
C PRO A 562 5.77 19.50 34.46
N LEU A 563 5.40 19.43 33.17
CA LEU A 563 5.12 20.61 32.36
C LEU A 563 4.00 21.40 33.07
N THR A 564 4.35 22.55 33.63
CA THR A 564 3.36 23.51 34.12
C THR A 564 2.66 24.08 32.90
N VAL A 565 1.39 23.72 32.73
CA VAL A 565 0.50 24.35 31.76
C VAL A 565 0.56 25.85 32.01
N THR A 566 0.91 26.64 31.00
CA THR A 566 0.92 28.10 31.17
C THR A 566 -0.50 28.56 31.55
N PRO A 567 -0.67 29.56 32.42
CA PRO A 567 -1.99 30.06 32.80
C PRO A 567 -2.87 30.47 31.60
N GLU A 568 -2.24 30.76 30.46
CA GLU A 568 -2.88 31.08 29.18
C GLU A 568 -3.41 29.83 28.45
N ALA A 569 -2.67 28.72 28.49
CA ALA A 569 -3.13 27.44 27.96
C ALA A 569 -4.28 26.86 28.81
N ASP A 570 -4.24 26.99 30.14
CA ASP A 570 -5.35 26.56 31.02
C ASP A 570 -6.61 27.44 30.82
N ARG A 571 -6.45 28.74 30.54
CA ARG A 571 -7.57 29.61 30.16
C ARG A 571 -8.16 29.29 28.79
N ALA A 572 -7.34 28.92 27.81
CA ALA A 572 -7.83 28.54 26.49
C ALA A 572 -8.66 27.24 26.53
N VAL A 573 -8.29 26.30 27.40
CA VAL A 573 -9.06 25.06 27.64
C VAL A 573 -10.36 25.34 28.39
N ARG A 574 -10.36 26.22 29.40
CA ARG A 574 -11.56 26.56 30.17
C ARG A 574 -12.56 27.49 29.44
N ALA A 575 -12.09 28.29 28.48
CA ALA A 575 -12.96 29.21 27.73
C ALA A 575 -13.79 28.51 26.64
N GLY A 576 -13.47 27.26 26.30
CA GLY A 576 -14.13 26.47 25.26
C GLY A 576 -15.10 25.42 25.81
N THR A 577 -16.13 25.83 26.57
CA THR A 577 -17.44 25.15 26.73
C THR A 577 -18.24 25.81 27.85
N GLY A 578 -18.76 27.01 27.58
CA GLY A 578 -19.83 27.62 28.37
C GLY A 578 -21.16 27.44 27.64
N GLY A 579 -21.76 26.25 27.75
CA GLY A 579 -23.13 25.98 27.30
C GLY A 579 -23.89 25.26 28.40
N LEU A 580 -24.75 26.00 29.09
CA LEU A 580 -25.76 25.46 30.00
C LEU A 580 -26.92 24.86 29.18
N TYR A 581 -27.31 23.64 29.55
CA TYR A 581 -28.40 22.78 29.02
C TYR A 581 -28.16 22.05 27.70
#